data_AF-A0A940UZC9-F1
#
_entry.id   AF-A0A940UZC9-F1
#
_cell.length_a   1.000
_cell.length_b   1.000
_cell.length_c   1.000
_cell.angle_alpha   90.00
_cell.angle_beta   90.00
_cell.angle_gamma   90.00
#
_symmetry.space_group_name_H-M   'P 1'
#
loop_
_entity.id
_entity.type
_entity.pdbx_description
1 polymer ?
#
loop_
_entity_poly.entity_id
_entity_poly.type
_entity_poly.pdbx_seq_one_letter_code
_entity_poly.pdbx_strand_id
1 'polypeptide(L)'
;DFCILLLLVPLLGIASYRDKKEASDSSRLRLMSLYAVACYYASSLCFGVSYNRFMLLYIALFTCTLFGMFAILTKISVPMLRYGATKGNYRFLVLAGIALIIAWMPDIIPSVIAGTPLALIEVYTTEITYILDMGIIAPLCFLSIYLLKKQTGLGTVLLAMLLKTCIIVGIMMIPQTICQVFSGVVLPLPILITQKGMDLF
;
A
#
# COMPACT_ATOMS: atom_id res chain seq x y z
N ASP A 1 -9.97 -8.31 -6.90
CA ASP A 1 -10.16 -7.29 -7.97
C ASP A 1 -11.44 -6.45 -7.88
N PHE A 2 -12.63 -7.01 -7.65
CA PHE A 2 -13.88 -6.22 -7.58
C PHE A 2 -13.84 -5.08 -6.55
N CYS A 3 -13.20 -5.27 -5.40
CA CYS A 3 -13.07 -4.23 -4.38
C CYS A 3 -12.35 -2.98 -4.90
N ILE A 4 -11.46 -3.11 -5.88
CA ILE A 4 -10.66 -1.99 -6.41
C ILE A 4 -11.48 -1.19 -7.39
N LEU A 5 -12.15 -1.91 -8.28
CA LEU A 5 -13.08 -1.33 -9.24
C LEU A 5 -14.23 -0.59 -8.54
N LEU A 6 -14.72 -1.13 -7.42
CA LEU A 6 -15.88 -0.58 -6.71
C LEU A 6 -15.53 0.43 -5.61
N LEU A 7 -14.32 0.36 -5.03
CA LEU A 7 -13.90 1.27 -3.96
C LEU A 7 -12.86 2.28 -4.45
N LEU A 8 -11.73 1.82 -4.98
CA LEU A 8 -10.60 2.70 -5.29
C LEU A 8 -10.87 3.59 -6.51
N VAL A 9 -11.45 3.03 -7.58
CA VAL A 9 -11.74 3.79 -8.81
C VAL A 9 -12.76 4.91 -8.55
N PRO A 10 -13.91 4.69 -7.88
CA PRO A 10 -14.84 5.76 -7.56
C PRO A 10 -14.22 6.81 -6.62
N LEU A 11 -13.44 6.38 -5.62
CA LEU A 11 -12.76 7.31 -4.72
C LEU A 11 -11.76 8.21 -5.44
N LEU A 12 -10.98 7.67 -6.38
CA LEU A 12 -10.07 8.45 -7.23
C LEU A 12 -10.83 9.42 -8.13
N GLY A 13 -11.93 8.98 -8.74
CA GLY A 13 -12.78 9.83 -9.57
C GLY A 13 -13.38 11.01 -8.79
N ILE A 14 -13.95 10.73 -7.62
CA ILE A 14 -14.52 11.75 -6.72
C ILE A 14 -13.42 12.70 -6.23
N ALA A 15 -12.27 12.18 -5.81
CA ALA A 15 -11.17 13.02 -5.34
C ALA A 15 -10.60 13.92 -6.44
N SER A 16 -10.47 13.40 -7.67
CA SER A 16 -10.02 14.16 -8.84
C SER A 16 -11.02 15.26 -9.22
N TYR A 17 -12.32 14.95 -9.16
CA TYR A 17 -13.37 15.95 -9.40
C TYR A 17 -13.35 17.06 -8.33
N ARG A 18 -13.23 16.70 -7.06
CA ARG A 18 -13.14 17.66 -5.95
C ARG A 18 -11.90 18.53 -6.04
N ASP A 19 -10.76 17.96 -6.43
CA ASP A 19 -9.54 18.74 -6.62
C ASP A 19 -9.69 19.78 -7.74
N LYS A 20 -10.38 19.44 -8.83
CA LYS A 20 -10.70 20.40 -9.89
C LYS A 20 -11.65 21.52 -9.43
N LYS A 21 -12.58 21.23 -8.53
CA LYS A 21 -13.61 22.18 -8.07
C LYS A 21 -13.12 23.11 -6.95
N GLU A 22 -12.44 22.56 -5.95
CA GLU A 22 -12.07 23.26 -4.71
C GLU A 22 -10.57 23.62 -4.65
N ALA A 23 -9.73 22.96 -5.46
CA ALA A 23 -8.29 23.21 -5.65
C ALA A 23 -7.52 23.63 -4.38
N SER A 24 -7.68 22.87 -3.29
CA SER A 24 -7.07 23.14 -1.99
C SER A 24 -5.92 22.17 -1.68
N ASP A 25 -5.01 22.56 -0.80
CA ASP A 25 -3.96 21.62 -0.35
C ASP A 25 -4.56 20.38 0.34
N SER A 26 -5.73 20.50 0.99
CA SER A 26 -6.42 19.35 1.59
C SER A 26 -7.00 18.40 0.53
N SER A 27 -7.59 18.92 -0.55
CA SER A 27 -8.08 18.09 -1.66
C SER A 27 -6.93 17.39 -2.38
N ARG A 28 -5.83 18.11 -2.63
CA ARG A 28 -4.61 17.57 -3.23
C ARG A 28 -3.97 16.51 -2.36
N LEU A 29 -3.89 16.73 -1.04
CA LEU A 29 -3.38 15.75 -0.09
C LEU A 29 -4.22 14.46 -0.09
N ARG A 30 -5.55 14.58 -0.12
CA ARG A 30 -6.45 13.43 -0.20
C ARG A 30 -6.27 12.66 -1.51
N LEU A 31 -6.13 13.37 -2.63
CA LEU A 31 -5.91 12.79 -3.94
C LEU A 31 -4.54 12.10 -4.02
N MET A 32 -3.49 12.73 -3.49
CA MET A 32 -2.15 12.17 -3.35
C MET A 32 -2.15 10.86 -2.57
N SER A 33 -2.83 10.82 -1.42
CA SER A 33 -2.98 9.59 -0.64
C SER A 33 -3.69 8.47 -1.40
N LEU A 34 -4.66 8.78 -2.25
CA LEU A 34 -5.34 7.77 -3.08
C LEU A 34 -4.46 7.29 -4.24
N TYR A 35 -3.65 8.18 -4.83
CA TYR A 35 -2.62 7.79 -5.78
C TYR A 35 -1.59 6.85 -5.17
N ALA A 36 -1.22 7.05 -3.89
CA ALA A 36 -0.33 6.13 -3.18
C ALA A 36 -0.93 4.71 -3.07
N VAL A 37 -2.21 4.61 -2.72
CA VAL A 37 -2.93 3.32 -2.66
C VAL A 37 -3.01 2.67 -4.05
N ALA A 38 -3.31 3.46 -5.07
CA ALA A 38 -3.38 2.98 -6.45
C ALA A 38 -2.02 2.54 -7.00
N CYS A 39 -0.96 3.25 -6.65
CA CYS A 39 0.40 2.90 -7.03
C CYS A 39 0.87 1.61 -6.34
N TYR A 40 0.49 1.40 -5.07
CA TYR A 40 0.75 0.13 -4.37
C TYR A 40 0.11 -1.03 -5.14
N TYR A 41 -1.19 -0.95 -5.40
CA TYR A 41 -1.89 -2.02 -6.10
C TYR A 41 -1.42 -2.20 -7.56
N ALA A 42 -1.17 -1.11 -8.28
CA ALA A 42 -0.65 -1.18 -9.63
C ALA A 42 0.74 -1.81 -9.69
N SER A 43 1.58 -1.59 -8.67
CA SER A 43 2.86 -2.29 -8.51
C SER A 43 2.64 -3.79 -8.32
N SER A 44 1.71 -4.18 -7.43
CA SER A 44 1.38 -5.59 -7.22
C SER A 44 0.91 -6.27 -8.50
N LEU A 45 0.07 -5.62 -9.32
CA LEU A 45 -0.33 -6.18 -10.61
C LEU A 45 0.83 -6.25 -11.62
N CYS A 46 1.60 -5.16 -11.74
CA CYS A 46 2.64 -5.03 -12.75
C CYS A 46 3.83 -5.97 -12.52
N PHE A 47 4.18 -6.22 -11.25
CA PHE A 47 5.34 -7.02 -10.87
C PHE A 47 4.98 -8.38 -10.26
N GLY A 48 3.75 -8.53 -9.76
CA GLY A 48 3.30 -9.74 -9.09
C GLY A 48 2.53 -10.68 -10.01
N VAL A 49 1.81 -10.22 -11.03
CA VAL A 49 0.97 -11.12 -11.85
C VAL A 49 1.77 -11.80 -12.97
N SER A 50 1.49 -13.09 -13.18
CA SER A 50 2.06 -13.85 -14.30
C SER A 50 1.71 -13.23 -15.66
N TYR A 51 2.67 -13.23 -16.59
CA TYR A 51 2.53 -12.57 -17.88
C TYR A 51 1.25 -13.00 -18.60
N ASN A 52 0.45 -12.02 -19.03
CA ASN A 52 -0.79 -12.24 -19.75
C ASN A 52 -1.13 -11.07 -20.69
N ARG A 53 -2.23 -11.19 -21.44
CA ARG A 53 -2.69 -10.19 -22.43
C ARG A 53 -2.91 -8.77 -21.88
N PHE A 54 -3.09 -8.61 -20.57
CA PHE A 54 -3.32 -7.32 -19.92
C PHE A 54 -2.04 -6.65 -19.40
N MET A 55 -0.86 -7.23 -19.66
CA MET A 55 0.42 -6.70 -19.15
C MET A 55 0.63 -5.21 -19.48
N LEU A 56 0.31 -4.79 -20.70
CA LEU A 56 0.42 -3.37 -21.11
C LEU A 56 -0.54 -2.46 -20.32
N LEU A 57 -1.70 -2.97 -19.92
CA LEU A 57 -2.65 -2.22 -19.08
C LEU A 57 -2.12 -2.06 -17.66
N TYR A 58 -1.47 -3.08 -17.10
CA TYR A 58 -0.85 -3.00 -15.77
C TYR A 58 0.30 -1.98 -15.76
N ILE A 59 1.13 -1.97 -16.81
CA ILE A 59 2.20 -0.98 -17.00
C ILE A 59 1.62 0.43 -17.11
N ALA A 60 0.56 0.62 -17.92
CA ALA A 60 -0.11 1.91 -18.05
C ALA A 60 -0.69 2.38 -16.72
N LEU A 61 -1.35 1.50 -15.96
CA LEU A 61 -1.90 1.82 -14.66
C LEU A 61 -0.81 2.20 -13.65
N PHE A 62 0.29 1.45 -13.60
CA PHE A 62 1.43 1.71 -12.73
C PHE A 62 2.07 3.07 -13.05
N THR A 63 2.35 3.33 -14.33
CA THR A 63 2.94 4.62 -14.75
C THR A 63 2.00 5.79 -14.51
N CYS A 64 0.71 5.67 -14.83
CA CYS A 64 -0.26 6.73 -14.57
C CYS A 64 -0.41 7.04 -13.07
N THR A 65 -0.42 6.02 -12.21
CA THR A 65 -0.57 6.23 -10.76
C THR A 65 0.70 6.80 -10.15
N LEU A 66 1.88 6.32 -10.55
CA LEU A 66 3.17 6.82 -10.09
C LEU A 66 3.42 8.28 -10.52
N PHE A 67 3.27 8.59 -11.80
CA PHE A 67 3.49 9.96 -12.28
C PHE A 67 2.35 10.91 -11.88
N GLY A 68 1.12 10.40 -11.76
CA GLY A 68 -0.01 11.15 -11.19
C GLY A 68 0.27 11.57 -9.74
N MET A 69 0.83 10.67 -8.94
CA MET A 69 1.28 10.95 -7.58
C MET A 69 2.32 12.10 -7.57
N PHE A 70 3.39 12.02 -8.36
CA PHE A 70 4.39 13.08 -8.44
C PHE A 70 3.81 14.41 -8.94
N ALA A 71 2.90 14.38 -9.91
CA ALA A 71 2.25 15.58 -10.44
C ALA A 71 1.33 16.29 -9.43
N ILE A 72 0.73 15.56 -8.48
CA ILE A 72 -0.04 16.16 -7.39
C ILE A 72 0.90 16.71 -6.31
N LEU A 73 2.00 16.02 -6.01
CA LEU A 73 2.99 16.46 -5.02
C LEU A 73 3.56 17.85 -5.35
N THR A 74 3.86 18.12 -6.62
CA THR A 74 4.38 19.43 -7.08
C THR A 74 3.37 20.56 -6.93
N LYS A 75 2.08 20.25 -6.83
CA LYS A 75 1.00 21.23 -6.66
C LYS A 75 0.66 21.50 -5.19
N ILE A 76 1.20 20.73 -4.27
CA ILE A 76 0.94 20.90 -2.83
C ILE A 76 1.94 21.91 -2.27
N SER A 77 1.47 22.88 -1.49
CA SER A 77 2.35 23.79 -0.74
C SER A 77 2.94 23.09 0.48
N VAL A 78 3.87 22.16 0.25
CA VAL A 78 4.43 21.27 1.28
C VAL A 78 4.93 22.03 2.52
N PRO A 79 5.65 23.17 2.43
CA PRO A 79 6.14 23.88 3.62
C PRO A 79 5.04 24.39 4.56
N MET A 80 3.83 24.64 4.04
CA MET A 80 2.70 25.20 4.78
C MET A 80 1.84 24.12 5.46
N LEU A 81 1.99 22.85 5.08
CA LEU A 81 1.26 21.72 5.66
C LEU A 81 1.88 21.26 6.99
N ARG A 82 1.79 22.07 8.03
CA ARG A 82 2.22 21.69 9.39
C ARG A 82 1.05 21.09 10.17
N TYR A 83 0.97 19.77 10.17
CA TYR A 83 -0.02 19.05 10.97
C TYR A 83 0.56 18.65 12.32
N GLY A 84 -0.13 19.00 13.40
CA GLY A 84 0.23 18.59 14.76
C GLY A 84 -0.05 17.10 14.96
N ALA A 85 0.89 16.24 14.57
CA ALA A 85 0.74 14.80 14.70
C ALA A 85 0.47 14.40 16.16
N THR A 86 -0.60 13.65 16.37
CA THR A 86 -1.00 13.18 17.69
C THR A 86 -0.10 12.03 18.15
N LYS A 87 -0.10 11.74 19.46
CA LYS A 87 0.54 10.52 20.00
C LYS A 87 0.03 9.24 19.32
N GLY A 88 -1.23 9.22 18.89
CA GLY A 88 -1.82 8.11 18.15
C GLY A 88 -1.16 7.89 16.79
N ASN A 89 -0.87 8.96 16.05
CA ASN A 89 -0.21 8.86 14.75
C ASN A 89 1.22 8.30 14.86
N TYR A 90 1.97 8.74 15.87
CA TYR A 90 3.32 8.20 16.11
C TYR A 90 3.27 6.71 16.48
N ARG A 91 2.34 6.31 17.36
CA ARG A 91 2.14 4.89 17.70
C ARG A 91 1.76 4.07 16.48
N PHE A 92 0.83 4.58 15.67
CA PHE A 92 0.43 3.93 14.43
C PHE A 92 1.63 3.71 13.49
N LEU A 93 2.43 4.74 13.22
CA LEU A 93 3.60 4.61 12.33
C LEU A 93 4.64 3.62 12.88
N VAL A 94 4.91 3.63 14.19
CA VAL A 94 5.84 2.68 14.81
C VAL A 94 5.30 1.25 14.70
N LEU A 95 4.04 1.03 15.10
CA LEU A 95 3.43 -0.30 15.08
C LEU A 95 3.30 -0.83 13.65
N ALA A 96 2.86 -0.01 12.69
CA ALA A 96 2.75 -0.40 11.29
C ALA A 96 4.13 -0.72 10.70
N GLY A 97 5.13 0.12 10.92
CA GLY A 97 6.49 -0.13 10.41
C GLY A 97 7.09 -1.42 10.96
N ILE A 98 6.93 -1.69 12.25
CA ILE A 98 7.40 -2.93 12.88
C ILE A 98 6.59 -4.13 12.38
N ALA A 99 5.26 -4.02 12.35
CA ALA A 99 4.38 -5.10 11.93
C ALA A 99 4.67 -5.53 10.49
N LEU A 100 4.87 -4.59 9.56
CA LEU A 100 5.17 -4.90 8.16
C LEU A 100 6.52 -5.59 7.98
N ILE A 101 7.51 -5.33 8.85
CA ILE A 101 8.79 -6.06 8.82
C ILE A 101 8.60 -7.47 9.37
N ILE A 102 7.91 -7.61 10.50
CA ILE A 102 7.77 -8.88 11.20
C ILE A 102 6.78 -9.83 10.50
N ALA A 103 5.75 -9.30 9.84
CA ALA A 103 4.68 -10.10 9.23
C ALA A 103 5.21 -11.17 8.26
N TRP A 104 6.28 -10.86 7.53
CA TRP A 104 6.83 -11.72 6.49
C TRP A 104 8.01 -12.59 6.97
N MET A 105 8.58 -12.32 8.15
CA MET A 105 9.71 -13.09 8.70
C MET A 105 9.41 -14.58 8.93
N PRO A 106 8.20 -14.99 9.37
CA PRO A 106 7.84 -16.41 9.50
C PRO A 106 7.94 -17.21 8.21
N ASP A 107 7.91 -16.57 7.04
CA ASP A 107 8.06 -17.22 5.74
C ASP A 107 9.50 -17.18 5.23
N ILE A 108 10.17 -16.04 5.41
CA ILE A 108 11.53 -15.81 4.92
C ILE A 108 12.56 -16.61 5.73
N ILE A 109 12.45 -16.62 7.07
CA ILE A 109 13.46 -17.26 7.91
C ILE A 109 13.54 -18.77 7.66
N PRO A 110 12.42 -19.54 7.66
CA PRO A 110 12.49 -20.97 7.41
C PRO A 110 12.94 -21.32 6.00
N SER A 111 12.50 -20.56 4.98
CA SER A 111 12.90 -20.80 3.59
C SER A 111 14.41 -20.57 3.37
N VAL A 112 14.97 -19.53 3.96
CA VAL A 112 16.42 -19.26 3.93
C VAL A 112 17.21 -20.36 4.66
N ILE A 113 16.76 -20.79 5.84
CA ILE A 113 17.44 -21.86 6.60
C ILE A 113 17.38 -23.19 5.86
N ALA A 114 16.24 -23.53 5.26
CA ALA A 114 16.03 -24.79 4.55
C ALA A 114 16.64 -24.80 3.14
N GLY A 115 17.00 -23.63 2.58
CA GLY A 115 17.45 -23.51 1.20
C GLY A 115 16.35 -23.85 0.18
N THR A 116 15.08 -23.68 0.55
CA THR A 116 13.91 -23.99 -0.29
C THR A 116 13.21 -22.71 -0.73
N PRO A 117 12.48 -22.72 -1.86
CA PRO A 117 11.56 -21.63 -2.19
C PRO A 117 10.51 -21.40 -1.10
N LEU A 118 9.84 -20.25 -1.15
CA LEU A 118 8.71 -19.95 -0.27
C LEU A 118 7.57 -20.95 -0.53
N ALA A 119 6.97 -21.46 0.54
CA ALA A 119 5.99 -22.56 0.46
C ALA A 119 4.74 -22.26 -0.39
N LEU A 120 4.41 -20.99 -0.60
CA LEU A 120 3.23 -20.52 -1.35
C LEU A 120 3.59 -19.71 -2.61
N ILE A 121 4.85 -19.73 -3.04
CA ILE A 121 5.31 -18.89 -4.16
C ILE A 121 4.77 -19.36 -5.53
N GLU A 122 4.10 -20.51 -5.60
CA GLU A 122 3.55 -21.13 -6.80
C GLU A 122 4.41 -20.92 -8.07
N VAL A 123 3.89 -20.18 -9.06
CA VAL A 123 4.55 -19.82 -10.33
C VAL A 123 5.37 -18.54 -10.24
N TYR A 124 5.29 -17.83 -9.11
CA TYR A 124 6.01 -16.61 -8.85
C TYR A 124 7.47 -16.89 -8.47
N THR A 125 8.34 -15.99 -8.88
CA THR A 125 9.77 -16.06 -8.57
C THR A 125 10.12 -15.30 -7.30
N THR A 126 9.25 -14.37 -6.88
CA THR A 126 9.39 -13.55 -5.68
C THR A 126 8.02 -13.09 -5.20
N GLU A 127 7.95 -12.61 -3.95
CA GLU A 127 6.73 -12.03 -3.37
C GLU A 127 6.84 -10.50 -3.39
N ILE A 128 6.10 -9.86 -4.30
CA ILE A 128 6.14 -8.39 -4.48
C ILE A 128 5.69 -7.66 -3.20
N THR A 129 4.76 -8.24 -2.45
CA THR A 129 4.24 -7.69 -1.19
C THR A 129 5.38 -7.54 -0.16
N TYR A 130 6.33 -8.47 -0.11
CA TYR A 130 7.49 -8.38 0.79
C TYR A 130 8.35 -7.16 0.46
N ILE A 131 8.56 -6.92 -0.83
CA ILE A 131 9.38 -5.80 -1.34
C ILE A 131 8.68 -4.47 -1.03
N LEU A 132 7.38 -4.36 -1.32
CA LEU A 132 6.62 -3.14 -1.07
C LEU A 132 6.53 -2.84 0.43
N ASP A 133 6.19 -3.83 1.24
CA ASP A 133 5.90 -3.63 2.65
C ASP A 133 7.17 -3.39 3.47
N MET A 134 8.19 -4.25 3.32
CA MET A 134 9.44 -4.13 4.07
C MET A 134 10.45 -3.17 3.43
N GLY A 135 10.50 -3.14 2.09
CA GLY A 135 11.47 -2.35 1.36
C GLY A 135 11.05 -0.89 1.17
N ILE A 136 9.75 -0.58 1.23
CA ILE A 136 9.23 0.76 0.95
C ILE A 136 8.37 1.29 2.10
N ILE A 137 7.25 0.63 2.42
CA ILE A 137 6.25 1.19 3.34
C ILE A 137 6.80 1.29 4.77
N ALA A 138 7.42 0.23 5.29
CA ALA A 138 8.00 0.25 6.64
C ALA A 138 9.10 1.32 6.81
N PRO A 139 10.09 1.44 5.90
CA PRO A 139 11.06 2.54 5.92
C PRO A 139 10.39 3.92 5.87
N LEU A 140 9.35 4.09 5.04
CA LEU A 140 8.60 5.34 4.95
C LEU A 140 7.86 5.67 6.25
N CYS A 141 7.38 4.68 7.02
CA CYS A 141 6.83 4.90 8.35
C CYS A 141 7.84 5.55 9.29
N PHE A 142 9.08 5.04 9.34
CA PHE A 142 10.13 5.60 10.18
C PHE A 142 10.61 6.97 9.68
N LEU A 143 10.72 7.15 8.36
CA LEU A 143 11.03 8.45 7.75
C LEU A 143 9.95 9.49 8.07
N SER A 144 8.66 9.10 8.01
CA SER A 144 7.53 9.95 8.37
C SER A 144 7.63 10.40 9.84
N ILE A 145 7.94 9.50 10.76
CA ILE A 145 8.19 9.84 12.18
C ILE A 145 9.30 10.88 12.32
N TYR A 146 10.43 10.68 11.63
CA TYR A 146 11.56 11.60 11.67
C TYR A 146 11.18 12.99 11.14
N LEU A 147 10.47 13.05 10.02
CA LEU A 147 10.05 14.30 9.37
C LEU A 147 8.94 15.04 10.15
N LEU A 148 8.05 14.30 10.81
CA LEU A 148 7.03 14.86 11.72
C LEU A 148 7.68 15.47 12.98
N LYS A 149 8.69 14.82 13.55
CA LYS A 149 9.49 15.39 14.67
C LYS A 149 10.19 16.68 14.28
N LYS A 150 10.65 16.78 13.02
CA LYS A 150 11.21 18.02 12.45
C LYS A 150 10.15 19.06 12.04
N GLN A 151 8.87 18.79 12.25
CA GLN A 151 7.75 19.67 11.87
C GLN A 151 7.77 20.07 10.38
N THR A 152 8.22 19.16 9.52
CA THR A 152 8.23 19.37 8.07
C THR A 152 6.90 18.94 7.47
N GLY A 153 6.40 19.68 6.48
CA GLY A 153 5.15 19.28 5.84
C GLY A 153 5.25 18.03 4.97
N LEU A 154 6.46 17.61 4.58
CA LEU A 154 6.67 16.31 3.96
C LEU A 154 6.30 15.17 4.92
N GLY A 155 6.55 15.34 6.24
CA GLY A 155 6.07 14.41 7.26
C GLY A 155 4.54 14.29 7.28
N THR A 156 3.82 15.41 7.14
CA THR A 156 2.35 15.41 7.01
C THR A 156 1.89 14.67 5.77
N VAL A 157 2.56 14.88 4.63
CA VAL A 157 2.26 14.20 3.37
C VAL A 157 2.45 12.68 3.50
N LEU A 158 3.60 12.25 4.02
CA LEU A 158 3.88 10.83 4.23
C LEU A 158 2.90 10.19 5.21
N LEU A 159 2.58 10.86 6.32
CA LEU A 159 1.57 10.37 7.28
C LEU A 159 0.22 10.14 6.60
N ALA A 160 -0.26 11.12 5.83
CA ALA A 160 -1.53 11.01 5.12
C ALA A 160 -1.52 9.90 4.06
N MET A 161 -0.40 9.70 3.36
CA MET A 161 -0.25 8.60 2.40
C MET A 161 -0.30 7.24 3.12
N LEU A 162 0.58 7.03 4.10
CA LEU A 162 0.72 5.76 4.82
C LEU A 162 -0.57 5.36 5.54
N LEU A 163 -1.20 6.30 6.25
CA LEU A 163 -2.46 6.03 6.95
C LEU A 163 -3.55 5.61 5.97
N LYS A 164 -3.66 6.28 4.82
CA LYS A 164 -4.69 5.95 3.82
C LYS A 164 -4.41 4.60 3.15
N THR A 165 -3.15 4.32 2.82
CA THR A 165 -2.73 3.04 2.27
C THR A 165 -3.07 1.90 3.22
N CYS A 166 -2.63 1.96 4.48
CA CYS A 166 -2.92 0.90 5.45
C CYS A 166 -4.42 0.72 5.69
N ILE A 167 -5.21 1.80 5.76
CA ILE A 167 -6.67 1.69 5.94
C ILE A 167 -7.32 1.03 4.74
N ILE A 168 -7.03 1.49 3.51
CA ILE A 168 -7.70 0.95 2.33
C ILE A 168 -7.25 -0.49 2.08
N VAL A 169 -5.94 -0.76 2.09
CA VAL A 169 -5.42 -2.12 1.90
C VAL A 169 -5.97 -3.05 2.99
N GLY A 170 -5.95 -2.66 4.26
CA GLY A 170 -6.50 -3.46 5.34
C GLY A 170 -8.00 -3.76 5.21
N ILE A 171 -8.81 -2.78 4.78
CA ILE A 171 -10.25 -3.01 4.52
C ILE A 171 -10.44 -3.98 3.35
N MET A 172 -9.60 -3.88 2.32
CA MET A 172 -9.68 -4.70 1.12
C MET A 172 -9.33 -6.16 1.35
N MET A 173 -8.49 -6.44 2.34
CA MET A 173 -8.10 -7.80 2.73
C MET A 173 -9.26 -8.62 3.30
N ILE A 174 -10.26 -7.97 3.90
CA ILE A 174 -11.43 -8.65 4.48
C ILE A 174 -12.22 -9.43 3.40
N PRO A 175 -12.77 -8.80 2.34
CA PRO A 175 -13.48 -9.52 1.29
C PRO A 175 -12.58 -10.49 0.51
N GLN A 176 -11.29 -10.17 0.34
CA GLN A 176 -10.33 -11.10 -0.27
C GLN A 176 -10.23 -12.41 0.54
N THR A 177 -10.04 -12.31 1.86
CA THR A 177 -10.01 -13.45 2.77
C THR A 177 -11.29 -14.28 2.68
N ILE A 178 -12.45 -13.61 2.67
CA ILE A 178 -13.75 -14.29 2.58
C ILE A 178 -13.86 -15.10 1.29
N CYS A 179 -13.51 -14.50 0.14
CA CYS A 179 -13.55 -15.20 -1.15
C CYS A 179 -12.59 -16.39 -1.21
N GLN A 180 -11.42 -16.30 -0.58
CA GLN A 180 -10.44 -17.40 -0.54
C GLN A 180 -10.93 -18.58 0.28
N VAL A 181 -11.53 -18.32 1.44
CA VAL A 181 -12.16 -19.35 2.26
C VAL A 181 -13.29 -20.05 1.48
N PHE A 182 -14.13 -19.29 0.76
CA PHE A 182 -15.17 -19.87 -0.09
C PHE A 182 -14.63 -20.67 -1.28
N SER A 183 -13.41 -20.36 -1.74
CA SER A 183 -12.75 -21.08 -2.83
C SER A 183 -12.06 -22.37 -2.35
N GLY A 184 -12.18 -22.71 -1.07
CA GLY A 184 -11.62 -23.94 -0.49
C GLY A 184 -10.12 -23.85 -0.18
N VAL A 185 -9.54 -22.65 -0.18
CA VAL A 185 -8.12 -22.45 0.18
C VAL A 185 -7.98 -22.67 1.70
N VAL A 186 -7.29 -23.75 2.09
CA VAL A 186 -7.01 -24.04 3.49
C VAL A 186 -5.87 -23.13 3.95
N LEU A 187 -6.17 -22.18 4.82
CA LEU A 187 -5.20 -21.24 5.39
C LEU A 187 -4.77 -21.71 6.79
N PRO A 188 -3.53 -22.22 6.97
CA PRO A 188 -2.95 -22.46 8.28
C PRO A 188 -3.09 -21.25 9.23
N LEU A 189 -3.24 -21.49 10.52
CA LEU A 189 -3.33 -20.43 11.54
C LEU A 189 -2.21 -19.37 11.46
N PRO A 190 -0.93 -19.73 11.23
CA PRO A 190 0.13 -18.74 11.00
C PRO A 190 -0.17 -17.83 9.82
N ILE A 191 -0.76 -18.36 8.75
CA ILE A 191 -1.10 -17.67 7.50
C ILE A 191 -2.33 -16.76 7.65
N LEU A 192 -3.27 -17.12 8.53
CA LEU A 192 -4.38 -16.25 8.93
C LEU A 192 -3.89 -15.07 9.79
N ILE A 193 -2.91 -15.31 10.66
CA ILE A 193 -2.33 -14.30 11.56
C ILE A 193 -1.37 -13.36 10.80
N THR A 194 -0.54 -13.91 9.89
CA THR A 194 0.37 -13.14 9.03
C THR A 194 -0.27 -12.68 7.73
N GLN A 195 -1.54 -13.04 7.49
CA GLN A 195 -2.30 -12.63 6.33
C GLN A 195 -1.76 -13.15 4.96
N LYS A 196 -0.99 -14.24 4.98
CA LYS A 196 -0.29 -14.82 3.81
C LYS A 196 -1.18 -15.50 2.76
N GLY A 197 -2.43 -15.83 3.07
CA GLY A 197 -3.35 -16.44 2.09
C GLY A 197 -3.67 -15.54 0.90
N MET A 198 -3.45 -14.23 1.04
CA MET A 198 -4.12 -13.18 0.28
C MET A 198 -3.43 -12.73 -1.01
N ASP A 199 -2.19 -13.18 -1.25
CA ASP A 199 -1.40 -12.81 -2.44
C ASP A 199 -1.62 -13.76 -3.65
N LEU A 200 -2.53 -14.74 -3.54
CA LEU A 200 -2.88 -15.70 -4.62
C LEU A 200 -3.78 -15.12 -5.74
N PHE A 201 -3.64 -13.83 -6.07
CA PHE A 201 -4.32 -13.20 -7.20
C PHE A 201 -3.38 -12.30 -8.00
#